data_AF-X1HIF1-F1
#
_entry.id   AF-X1HIF1-F1
#
_cell.length_a   1.000
_cell.length_b   1.000
_cell.length_c   1.000
_cell.angle_alpha   90.00
_cell.angle_beta   90.00
_cell.angle_gamma   90.00
#
_symmetry.space_group_name_H-M   'P 1'
#
loop_
_entity.id
_entity.type
_entity.pdbx_description
1 polymer ?
#
loop_
_entity_poly.entity_id
_entity_poly.type
_entity_poly.pdbx_seq_one_letter_code
_entity_poly.pdbx_strand_id
1 'polypeptide(L)'
;WDDSTLPQATDEMLPNSDAILSYTVTGDIVNGFTVECIGKSGLAERKINATLQLQGPFETAIFADATIDLKNGTVVDWYNFGENEGNLQIGTNSTEPASIDLKNGATVNGDVVVGAGGDPDVVINSTWATITGETYALTERYELPPITVPQHLQELPSQGTIDESTTITTSGKYDEIDLENDNIITIDGPVTLYIIGDVILKNSAELQVVDAETNPDASLVLYLGGDAEVKNSGAINNMADDAKKVKIYGLDSCESIILKNNSNFYGTIYAPNADVEMMNSADLFGAVVARSFV
;
A
#
# COMPACT_ATOMS: atom_id res chain seq x y z
N TRP A 1 -17.94 -10.43 -1.35
CA TRP A 1 -18.31 -11.00 -2.66
C TRP A 1 -17.56 -12.31 -2.75
N ASP A 2 -18.24 -13.45 -2.89
CA ASP A 2 -17.61 -14.67 -3.34
C ASP A 2 -17.87 -14.74 -4.85
N ASP A 3 -16.85 -14.91 -5.68
CA ASP A 3 -16.95 -14.85 -7.15
C ASP A 3 -17.86 -15.96 -7.77
N SER A 4 -18.65 -16.65 -6.95
CA SER A 4 -19.57 -17.72 -7.32
C SER A 4 -20.87 -17.22 -7.96
N THR A 5 -21.28 -15.97 -7.70
CA THR A 5 -22.49 -15.36 -8.29
C THR A 5 -22.28 -13.90 -8.67
N LEU A 6 -21.99 -13.67 -9.96
CA LEU A 6 -21.88 -12.31 -10.50
C LEU A 6 -23.26 -11.70 -10.78
N PRO A 7 -23.45 -10.39 -10.52
CA PRO A 7 -24.71 -9.72 -10.79
C PRO A 7 -25.10 -9.78 -12.27
N GLN A 8 -26.38 -9.98 -12.50
CA GLN A 8 -26.99 -9.90 -13.82
C GLN A 8 -28.44 -9.46 -13.66
N ALA A 9 -28.97 -8.80 -14.69
CA ALA A 9 -30.38 -8.51 -14.78
C ALA A 9 -30.84 -8.57 -16.24
N THR A 10 -32.09 -8.95 -16.46
CA THR A 10 -32.65 -9.11 -17.80
C THR A 10 -33.97 -8.36 -17.87
N ASP A 11 -34.04 -7.43 -18.83
CA ASP A 11 -35.23 -6.64 -19.17
C ASP A 11 -35.85 -5.89 -17.96
N GLU A 12 -35.00 -5.37 -17.06
CA GLU A 12 -35.43 -4.57 -15.91
C GLU A 12 -35.98 -3.22 -16.36
N MET A 13 -37.19 -2.86 -15.91
CA MET A 13 -37.79 -1.56 -16.25
C MET A 13 -37.09 -0.42 -15.53
N LEU A 14 -36.73 0.62 -16.28
CA LEU A 14 -36.19 1.83 -15.68
C LEU A 14 -37.31 2.64 -15.01
N PRO A 15 -37.07 3.21 -13.80
CA PRO A 15 -38.08 4.01 -13.12
C PRO A 15 -38.61 5.16 -13.99
N ASN A 16 -39.94 5.26 -14.07
CA ASN A 16 -40.66 6.29 -14.84
C ASN A 16 -40.41 6.27 -16.37
N SER A 17 -40.06 5.12 -16.94
CA SER A 17 -39.86 4.93 -18.38
C SER A 17 -40.42 3.59 -18.86
N ASP A 18 -40.71 3.47 -20.16
CA ASP A 18 -40.97 2.21 -20.85
C ASP A 18 -39.68 1.53 -21.34
N ALA A 19 -38.53 2.12 -21.03
CA ALA A 19 -37.22 1.56 -21.32
C ALA A 19 -36.89 0.39 -20.41
N ILE A 20 -36.21 -0.60 -20.98
CA ILE A 20 -35.70 -1.77 -20.26
C ILE A 20 -34.17 -1.83 -20.33
N LEU A 21 -33.58 -2.39 -19.28
CA LEU A 21 -32.16 -2.55 -19.09
C LEU A 21 -31.83 -4.02 -18.83
N SER A 22 -30.91 -4.56 -19.60
CA SER A 22 -30.28 -5.85 -19.30
C SER A 22 -28.80 -5.62 -19.05
N TYR A 23 -28.22 -6.30 -18.08
CA TYR A 23 -26.77 -6.31 -17.89
C TYR A 23 -26.29 -7.67 -17.43
N THR A 24 -25.06 -7.99 -17.83
CA THR A 24 -24.35 -9.20 -17.40
C THR A 24 -22.95 -8.81 -16.99
N VAL A 25 -22.54 -9.22 -15.79
CA VAL A 25 -21.16 -9.13 -15.34
C VAL A 25 -20.48 -10.47 -15.54
N THR A 26 -19.35 -10.48 -16.26
CA THR A 26 -18.50 -11.67 -16.48
C THR A 26 -17.08 -11.37 -15.99
N GLY A 27 -16.27 -12.40 -15.74
CA GLY A 27 -14.88 -12.23 -15.30
C GLY A 27 -14.62 -12.82 -13.91
N ASP A 28 -13.50 -12.45 -13.32
CA ASP A 28 -13.05 -12.92 -12.00
C ASP A 28 -12.12 -11.88 -11.35
N ILE A 29 -11.80 -12.07 -10.06
CA ILE A 29 -10.97 -11.14 -9.30
C ILE A 29 -9.53 -10.99 -9.85
N VAL A 30 -9.03 -11.99 -10.58
CA VAL A 30 -7.65 -12.00 -11.11
C VAL A 30 -7.58 -11.25 -12.44
N ASN A 31 -8.56 -11.46 -13.32
CA ASN A 31 -8.59 -10.92 -14.68
C ASN A 31 -9.46 -9.66 -14.82
N GLY A 32 -10.14 -9.26 -13.74
CA GLY A 32 -11.14 -8.20 -13.75
C GLY A 32 -12.52 -8.66 -14.24
N PHE A 33 -13.46 -7.72 -14.21
CA PHE A 33 -14.86 -7.93 -14.58
C PHE A 33 -15.21 -7.13 -15.83
N THR A 34 -15.97 -7.73 -16.74
CA THR A 34 -16.60 -7.03 -17.86
C THR A 34 -18.08 -6.88 -17.57
N VAL A 35 -18.57 -5.65 -17.61
CA VAL A 35 -19.99 -5.31 -17.53
C VAL A 35 -20.49 -5.03 -18.94
N GLU A 36 -21.32 -5.92 -19.46
CA GLU A 36 -22.06 -5.71 -20.69
C GLU A 36 -23.47 -5.21 -20.34
N CYS A 37 -23.90 -4.12 -20.95
CA CYS A 37 -25.19 -3.52 -20.71
C CYS A 37 -25.93 -3.23 -22.02
N ILE A 38 -27.21 -3.64 -22.09
CA ILE A 38 -28.10 -3.42 -23.24
C ILE A 38 -29.33 -2.66 -22.76
N GLY A 39 -29.49 -1.43 -23.22
CA GLY A 39 -30.69 -0.62 -23.00
C GLY A 39 -31.59 -0.61 -24.23
N LYS A 40 -32.90 -0.81 -24.05
CA LYS A 40 -33.90 -0.70 -25.12
C LYS A 40 -34.98 0.31 -24.74
N SER A 41 -35.40 1.15 -25.67
CA SER A 41 -36.57 2.04 -25.56
C SER A 41 -37.27 2.13 -26.91
N GLY A 42 -38.52 1.63 -26.97
CA GLY A 42 -39.24 1.47 -28.23
C GLY A 42 -38.46 0.60 -29.24
N LEU A 43 -38.11 1.19 -30.38
CA LEU A 43 -37.34 0.53 -31.45
C LEU A 43 -35.82 0.77 -31.34
N ALA A 44 -35.37 1.59 -30.40
CA ALA A 44 -33.97 1.90 -30.21
C ALA A 44 -33.33 0.93 -29.22
N GLU A 45 -32.15 0.42 -29.57
CA GLU A 45 -31.31 -0.42 -28.71
C GLU A 45 -29.89 0.16 -28.69
N ARG A 46 -29.25 0.14 -27.51
CA ARG A 46 -27.83 0.46 -27.36
C ARG A 46 -27.15 -0.57 -26.47
N LYS A 47 -25.94 -0.95 -26.88
CA LYS A 47 -25.03 -1.80 -26.14
C LYS A 47 -23.82 -0.98 -25.68
N ILE A 48 -23.48 -1.10 -24.40
CA ILE A 48 -22.30 -0.49 -23.77
C ILE A 48 -21.53 -1.61 -23.07
N ASN A 49 -20.20 -1.57 -23.16
CA ASN A 49 -19.32 -2.44 -22.39
C ASN A 49 -18.41 -1.58 -21.52
N ALA A 50 -18.19 -2.02 -20.29
CA ALA A 50 -17.20 -1.46 -19.38
C ALA A 50 -16.36 -2.59 -18.79
N THR A 51 -15.05 -2.37 -18.65
CA THR A 51 -14.17 -3.29 -17.93
C THR A 51 -13.85 -2.65 -16.59
N LEU A 52 -13.99 -3.43 -15.52
CA LEU A 52 -13.69 -3.08 -14.15
C LEU A 52 -12.51 -3.95 -13.72
N GLN A 53 -11.51 -3.38 -13.09
CA GLN A 53 -10.44 -4.13 -12.45
C GLN A 53 -10.42 -3.78 -10.97
N LEU A 54 -10.17 -4.78 -10.13
CA LEU A 54 -9.96 -4.50 -8.71
C LEU A 54 -8.61 -3.79 -8.59
N GLN A 55 -8.63 -2.50 -8.29
CA GLN A 55 -7.41 -1.77 -7.96
C GLN A 55 -7.17 -1.90 -6.47
N GLY A 56 -6.01 -2.45 -6.13
CA GLY A 56 -5.49 -2.42 -4.79
C GLY A 56 -4.83 -1.07 -4.48
N PRO A 57 -4.57 -0.80 -3.20
CA PRO A 57 -3.77 0.35 -2.82
C PRO A 57 -2.29 0.28 -3.25
N PHE A 58 -1.83 -0.83 -3.85
CA PHE A 58 -0.43 -1.12 -4.13
C PHE A 58 -0.18 -1.47 -5.61
N GLU A 59 -0.76 -0.68 -6.53
CA GLU A 59 -0.53 -0.86 -7.98
C GLU A 59 0.88 -0.40 -8.41
N THR A 60 1.51 0.46 -7.61
CA THR A 60 2.86 1.01 -7.84
C THR A 60 3.82 0.55 -6.74
N ALA A 61 5.12 0.46 -7.05
CA ALA A 61 6.14 0.19 -6.04
C ALA A 61 6.22 1.31 -5.00
N ILE A 62 6.20 2.57 -5.46
CA ILE A 62 6.19 3.76 -4.58
C ILE A 62 5.18 4.75 -5.14
N PHE A 63 4.18 5.11 -4.34
CA PHE A 63 3.30 6.24 -4.60
C PHE A 63 3.35 7.24 -3.46
N ALA A 64 3.45 8.52 -3.78
CA ALA A 64 3.33 9.58 -2.79
C ALA A 64 2.31 10.64 -3.23
N ASP A 65 1.40 11.05 -2.36
CA ASP A 65 0.47 12.14 -2.70
C ASP A 65 1.22 13.45 -3.04
N ALA A 66 2.32 13.72 -2.32
CA ALA A 66 3.12 14.93 -2.44
C ALA A 66 4.51 14.69 -3.05
N THR A 67 5.45 14.10 -2.31
CA THR A 67 6.85 14.02 -2.77
C THR A 67 7.49 12.64 -2.66
N ILE A 68 8.35 12.31 -3.61
CA ILE A 68 9.29 11.18 -3.58
C ILE A 68 10.71 11.74 -3.65
N ASP A 69 11.54 11.50 -2.63
CA ASP A 69 12.95 11.85 -2.62
C ASP A 69 13.79 10.56 -2.53
N LEU A 70 14.42 10.16 -3.64
CA LEU A 70 15.28 8.98 -3.67
C LEU A 70 16.74 9.39 -3.52
N LYS A 71 17.35 9.00 -2.41
CA LYS A 71 18.74 9.36 -2.06
C LYS A 71 19.77 8.78 -3.04
N ASN A 72 21.03 9.20 -2.84
CA ASN A 72 22.12 8.84 -3.73
C ASN A 72 22.26 7.32 -3.85
N GLY A 73 22.29 6.81 -5.08
CA GLY A 73 22.47 5.39 -5.36
C GLY A 73 21.26 4.50 -5.05
N THR A 74 20.10 5.07 -4.69
CA THR A 74 18.86 4.29 -4.50
C THR A 74 18.47 3.57 -5.79
N VAL A 75 18.16 2.29 -5.70
CA VAL A 75 17.66 1.49 -6.83
C VAL A 75 16.22 1.06 -6.54
N VAL A 76 15.32 1.35 -7.46
CA VAL A 76 13.95 0.82 -7.45
C VAL A 76 13.86 -0.19 -8.59
N ASP A 77 13.62 -1.45 -8.24
CA ASP A 77 13.65 -2.57 -9.17
C ASP A 77 12.51 -3.56 -8.90
N TRP A 78 12.19 -4.34 -9.92
CA TRP A 78 11.27 -5.47 -9.79
C TRP A 78 11.97 -6.61 -9.03
N TYR A 79 11.19 -7.31 -8.21
CA TYR A 79 11.69 -8.52 -7.55
C TYR A 79 11.38 -9.79 -8.36
N ASN A 80 10.18 -9.90 -8.94
CA ASN A 80 9.68 -11.13 -9.58
C ASN A 80 8.99 -10.87 -10.95
N PHE A 81 9.69 -10.27 -11.92
CA PHE A 81 9.09 -9.93 -13.21
C PHE A 81 8.70 -11.16 -14.04
N GLY A 82 7.40 -11.32 -14.32
CA GLY A 82 6.88 -12.25 -15.33
C GLY A 82 6.79 -11.62 -16.72
N GLU A 83 6.92 -12.41 -17.80
CA GLU A 83 6.87 -11.93 -19.21
C GLU A 83 5.60 -11.15 -19.61
N ASN A 84 4.55 -11.17 -18.78
CA ASN A 84 3.25 -10.52 -19.04
C ASN A 84 2.90 -9.42 -18.01
N GLU A 85 3.83 -9.05 -17.13
CA GLU A 85 3.58 -8.01 -16.12
C GLU A 85 3.93 -6.64 -16.68
N GLY A 86 3.15 -5.61 -16.29
CA GLY A 86 3.43 -4.23 -16.65
C GLY A 86 4.78 -3.76 -16.10
N ASN A 87 5.28 -2.63 -16.60
CA ASN A 87 6.48 -2.03 -16.04
C ASN A 87 6.25 -1.71 -14.56
N LEU A 88 7.30 -1.88 -13.74
CA LEU A 88 7.34 -1.29 -12.41
C LEU A 88 7.04 0.20 -12.53
N GLN A 89 6.27 0.74 -11.60
CA GLN A 89 5.89 2.15 -11.60
C GLN A 89 6.18 2.79 -10.24
N ILE A 90 6.69 4.02 -10.26
CA ILE A 90 6.61 4.95 -9.13
C ILE A 90 5.84 6.19 -9.56
N GLY A 91 5.22 6.92 -8.63
CA GLY A 91 4.56 8.16 -9.01
C GLY A 91 4.03 9.03 -7.90
N THR A 92 3.55 10.20 -8.30
CA THR A 92 2.95 11.18 -7.39
C THR A 92 1.71 11.83 -7.94
N ASN A 93 0.82 12.29 -7.05
CA ASN A 93 -0.27 13.20 -7.40
C ASN A 93 0.19 14.66 -7.59
N SER A 94 1.42 15.00 -7.22
CA SER A 94 1.93 16.37 -7.33
C SER A 94 2.22 16.78 -8.78
N THR A 95 2.02 18.08 -9.04
CA THR A 95 2.44 18.76 -10.27
C THR A 95 3.50 19.82 -10.01
N GLU A 96 3.97 19.93 -8.76
CA GLU A 96 4.96 20.92 -8.35
C GLU A 96 6.37 20.52 -8.84
N PRO A 97 7.24 21.49 -9.17
CA PRO A 97 8.59 21.21 -9.63
C PRO A 97 9.40 20.37 -8.64
N ALA A 98 10.15 19.40 -9.16
CA ALA A 98 10.99 18.49 -8.37
C ALA A 98 10.26 17.75 -7.23
N SER A 99 8.95 17.47 -7.38
CA SER A 99 8.21 16.62 -6.42
C SER A 99 8.68 15.16 -6.47
N ILE A 100 9.25 14.72 -7.58
CA ILE A 100 10.04 13.49 -7.64
C ILE A 100 11.50 13.90 -7.80
N ASP A 101 12.30 13.75 -6.75
CA ASP A 101 13.71 14.15 -6.72
C ASP A 101 14.61 12.92 -6.64
N LEU A 102 15.22 12.57 -7.78
CA LEU A 102 16.11 11.44 -7.90
C LEU A 102 17.56 11.93 -7.78
N LYS A 103 18.21 11.63 -6.66
CA LYS A 103 19.57 12.09 -6.38
C LYS A 103 20.62 11.33 -7.20
N ASN A 104 21.88 11.69 -6.98
CA ASN A 104 22.99 11.20 -7.79
C ASN A 104 23.13 9.67 -7.74
N GLY A 105 23.10 9.04 -8.91
CA GLY A 105 23.20 7.59 -9.06
C GLY A 105 21.91 6.83 -8.73
N ALA A 106 20.80 7.51 -8.43
CA ALA A 106 19.52 6.85 -8.26
C ALA A 106 19.07 6.20 -9.59
N THR A 107 18.45 5.03 -9.51
CA THR A 107 17.98 4.27 -10.67
C THR A 107 16.56 3.78 -10.43
N VAL A 108 15.66 4.06 -11.38
CA VAL A 108 14.30 3.52 -11.42
C VAL A 108 14.18 2.64 -12.64
N ASN A 109 14.11 1.33 -12.41
CA ASN A 109 13.91 0.34 -13.46
C ASN A 109 12.41 0.21 -13.78
N GLY A 110 11.81 1.29 -14.28
CA GLY A 110 10.37 1.37 -14.47
C GLY A 110 9.90 2.72 -14.95
N ASP A 111 8.58 2.86 -15.02
CA ASP A 111 7.90 4.09 -15.39
C ASP A 111 7.82 5.05 -14.19
N VAL A 112 7.86 6.35 -14.46
CA VAL A 112 7.69 7.40 -13.46
C VAL A 112 6.51 8.28 -13.84
N VAL A 113 5.51 8.38 -12.96
CA VAL A 113 4.27 9.07 -13.26
C VAL A 113 4.02 10.25 -12.35
N VAL A 114 3.56 11.36 -12.92
CA VAL A 114 3.32 12.62 -12.21
C VAL A 114 1.84 12.96 -12.16
N GLY A 115 1.48 13.95 -11.33
CA GLY A 115 0.10 14.35 -11.12
C GLY A 115 -0.63 14.72 -12.40
N ALA A 116 -1.95 14.55 -12.41
CA ALA A 116 -2.76 14.81 -13.59
C ALA A 116 -2.62 16.26 -14.09
N GLY A 117 -2.25 16.41 -15.36
CA GLY A 117 -1.95 17.71 -15.98
C GLY A 117 -0.57 18.29 -15.65
N GLY A 118 0.27 17.56 -14.90
CA GLY A 118 1.66 17.92 -14.66
C GLY A 118 2.56 17.72 -15.87
N ASP A 119 3.68 18.43 -15.90
CA ASP A 119 4.74 18.26 -16.89
C ASP A 119 5.87 17.39 -16.30
N PRO A 120 6.09 16.15 -16.80
CA PRO A 120 7.14 15.28 -16.30
C PRO A 120 8.54 15.91 -16.29
N ASP A 121 8.85 16.77 -17.26
CA ASP A 121 10.16 17.44 -17.37
C ASP A 121 10.40 18.49 -16.27
N VAL A 122 9.34 18.92 -15.58
CA VAL A 122 9.38 19.90 -14.47
C VAL A 122 9.26 19.21 -13.11
N VAL A 123 8.35 18.24 -13.02
CA VAL A 123 8.03 17.56 -11.76
C VAL A 123 9.14 16.58 -11.35
N ILE A 124 9.81 15.97 -12.33
CA ILE A 124 10.87 14.98 -12.10
C ILE A 124 12.24 15.66 -12.19
N ASN A 125 12.97 15.70 -11.09
CA ASN A 125 14.40 16.02 -11.11
C ASN A 125 15.22 14.72 -11.22
N SER A 126 15.70 14.40 -12.41
CA SER A 126 16.50 13.21 -12.71
C SER A 126 17.90 13.53 -13.24
N THR A 127 18.41 14.75 -13.01
CA THR A 127 19.66 15.27 -13.60
C THR A 127 20.87 14.32 -13.49
N TRP A 128 20.92 13.51 -12.42
CA TRP A 128 22.00 12.56 -12.15
C TRP A 128 21.48 11.15 -11.87
N ALA A 129 20.28 10.84 -12.34
CA ALA A 129 19.60 9.57 -12.12
C ALA A 129 19.29 8.87 -13.45
N THR A 130 18.94 7.59 -13.37
CA THR A 130 18.53 6.79 -14.53
C THR A 130 17.07 6.37 -14.35
N ILE A 131 16.24 6.60 -15.37
CA ILE A 131 14.90 6.05 -15.50
C ILE A 131 14.89 5.19 -16.76
N THR A 132 14.55 3.91 -16.65
CA THR A 132 14.56 3.00 -17.82
C THR A 132 13.22 2.94 -18.56
N GLY A 133 12.12 3.26 -17.88
CA GLY A 133 10.77 3.27 -18.45
C GLY A 133 10.35 4.64 -18.97
N GLU A 134 9.05 4.81 -19.16
CA GLU A 134 8.47 6.06 -19.65
C GLU A 134 8.18 7.04 -18.51
N THR A 135 8.11 8.32 -18.85
CA THR A 135 7.63 9.37 -17.93
C THR A 135 6.40 10.03 -18.52
N TYR A 136 5.33 10.14 -17.72
CA TYR A 136 4.06 10.69 -18.18
C TYR A 136 3.22 11.21 -17.02
N ALA A 137 2.19 12.00 -17.34
CA ALA A 137 1.22 12.46 -16.36
C ALA A 137 0.04 11.48 -16.26
N LEU A 138 -0.51 11.34 -15.05
CA LEU A 138 -1.79 10.65 -14.86
C LEU A 138 -2.89 11.33 -15.68
N THR A 139 -3.91 10.56 -16.06
CA THR A 139 -5.12 11.11 -16.70
C THR A 139 -6.05 11.78 -15.70
N GLU A 140 -6.02 11.33 -14.45
CA GLU A 140 -6.80 11.86 -13.33
C GLU A 140 -6.02 11.69 -12.02
N ARG A 141 -6.43 12.40 -10.97
CA ARG A 141 -5.81 12.27 -9.64
C ARG A 141 -6.02 10.83 -9.16
N TYR A 142 -4.96 10.21 -8.64
CA TYR A 142 -5.07 8.92 -7.99
C TYR A 142 -5.61 9.11 -6.58
N GLU A 143 -6.83 8.66 -6.33
CA GLU A 143 -7.48 8.83 -5.02
C GLU A 143 -6.87 7.86 -3.98
N LEU A 144 -6.50 8.39 -2.83
CA LEU A 144 -5.98 7.63 -1.70
C LEU A 144 -7.05 7.52 -0.61
N PRO A 145 -7.95 6.51 -0.68
CA PRO A 145 -9.03 6.38 0.29
C PRO A 145 -8.47 6.18 1.72
N PRO A 146 -9.07 6.83 2.73
CA PRO A 146 -8.66 6.62 4.11
C PRO A 146 -8.91 5.16 4.54
N ILE A 147 -8.03 4.64 5.39
CA ILE A 147 -8.19 3.32 5.96
C ILE A 147 -8.99 3.39 7.25
N THR A 148 -9.96 2.48 7.40
CA THR A 148 -10.70 2.32 8.65
C THR A 148 -10.33 1.00 9.31
N VAL A 149 -10.11 1.03 10.62
CA VAL A 149 -9.92 -0.16 11.44
C VAL A 149 -11.17 -1.07 11.36
N PRO A 150 -11.04 -2.40 11.24
CA PRO A 150 -12.18 -3.31 11.30
C PRO A 150 -13.01 -3.13 12.58
N GLN A 151 -14.33 -3.08 12.45
CA GLN A 151 -15.23 -2.78 13.57
C GLN A 151 -14.99 -3.68 14.80
N HIS A 152 -14.83 -4.99 14.59
CA HIS A 152 -14.57 -5.93 15.68
C HIS A 152 -13.30 -5.61 16.47
N LEU A 153 -12.29 -5.05 15.82
CA LEU A 153 -11.01 -4.67 16.44
C LEU A 153 -11.13 -3.34 17.19
N GLN A 154 -11.94 -2.40 16.66
CA GLN A 154 -12.25 -1.14 17.36
C GLN A 154 -12.98 -1.38 18.69
N GLU A 155 -13.90 -2.35 18.70
CA GLU A 155 -14.75 -2.73 19.84
C GLU A 155 -14.00 -3.51 20.93
N LEU A 156 -12.82 -4.05 20.66
CA LEU A 156 -12.02 -4.73 21.68
C LEU A 156 -11.60 -3.73 22.78
N PRO A 157 -11.53 -4.19 24.05
CA PRO A 157 -10.85 -3.42 25.07
C PRO A 157 -9.36 -3.33 24.73
N SER A 158 -8.74 -2.19 25.02
CA SER A 158 -7.30 -2.07 24.94
C SER A 158 -6.63 -2.99 25.96
N GLN A 159 -5.52 -3.61 25.57
CA GLN A 159 -4.68 -4.44 26.43
C GLN A 159 -3.54 -3.64 27.10
N GLY A 160 -3.53 -2.31 26.94
CA GLY A 160 -2.50 -1.42 27.50
C GLY A 160 -1.32 -1.21 26.56
N THR A 161 -0.19 -0.80 27.12
CA THR A 161 1.08 -0.60 26.41
C THR A 161 1.90 -1.89 26.36
N ILE A 162 2.57 -2.13 25.24
CA ILE A 162 3.62 -3.14 25.13
C ILE A 162 4.98 -2.45 25.25
N ASP A 163 5.71 -2.67 26.34
CA ASP A 163 7.02 -2.09 26.62
C ASP A 163 8.14 -3.15 26.83
N GLU A 164 7.76 -4.42 26.96
CA GLU A 164 8.65 -5.55 27.15
C GLU A 164 8.54 -6.64 26.07
N SER A 165 9.52 -7.55 26.05
CA SER A 165 9.51 -8.69 25.13
C SER A 165 8.27 -9.56 25.34
N THR A 166 7.58 -9.92 24.26
CA THR A 166 6.35 -10.72 24.33
C THR A 166 6.09 -11.49 23.04
N THR A 167 5.22 -12.49 23.10
CA THR A 167 4.74 -13.23 21.93
C THR A 167 3.25 -12.98 21.75
N ILE A 168 2.87 -12.50 20.57
CA ILE A 168 1.50 -12.22 20.18
C ILE A 168 1.08 -13.28 19.16
N THR A 169 0.10 -14.10 19.57
CA THR A 169 -0.49 -15.16 18.72
C THR A 169 -1.93 -14.85 18.31
N THR A 170 -2.51 -13.78 18.87
CA THR A 170 -3.91 -13.39 18.62
C THR A 170 -4.02 -11.91 18.33
N SER A 171 -4.99 -11.55 17.49
CA SER A 171 -5.30 -10.16 17.15
C SER A 171 -5.73 -9.36 18.37
N GLY A 172 -5.41 -8.06 18.42
CA GLY A 172 -5.61 -7.26 19.61
C GLY A 172 -5.54 -5.76 19.38
N LYS A 173 -6.00 -5.03 20.40
CA LYS A 173 -5.94 -3.57 20.46
C LYS A 173 -5.06 -3.16 21.63
N TYR A 174 -4.16 -2.22 21.40
CA TYR A 174 -3.20 -1.72 22.39
C TYR A 174 -3.19 -0.19 22.39
N ASP A 175 -2.84 0.39 23.53
CA ASP A 175 -2.73 1.84 23.66
C ASP A 175 -1.52 2.35 22.87
N GLU A 176 -0.39 1.66 23.00
CA GLU A 176 0.91 2.04 22.44
C GLU A 176 1.82 0.81 22.36
N ILE A 177 2.83 0.85 21.49
CA ILE A 177 4.03 0.01 21.60
C ILE A 177 5.19 0.96 21.88
N ASP A 178 5.80 0.89 23.06
CA ASP A 178 7.04 1.62 23.40
C ASP A 178 8.09 0.62 23.84
N LEU A 179 8.59 -0.17 22.88
CA LEU A 179 9.43 -1.32 23.14
C LEU A 179 10.84 -0.86 23.54
N GLU A 180 11.24 -1.20 24.77
CA GLU A 180 12.56 -0.84 25.30
C GLU A 180 13.72 -1.48 24.49
N ASN A 181 14.94 -1.00 24.72
CA ASN A 181 16.12 -1.49 23.99
C ASN A 181 16.24 -3.02 24.07
N ASP A 182 16.64 -3.63 22.95
CA ASP A 182 16.91 -5.07 22.81
C ASP A 182 15.70 -5.99 23.08
N ASN A 183 14.50 -5.45 23.32
CA ASN A 183 13.28 -6.24 23.49
C ASN A 183 12.70 -6.66 22.15
N ILE A 184 12.01 -7.80 22.15
CA ILE A 184 11.45 -8.41 20.94
C ILE A 184 9.96 -8.70 21.14
N ILE A 185 9.13 -8.18 20.23
CA ILE A 185 7.75 -8.63 20.03
C ILE A 185 7.78 -9.70 18.94
N THR A 186 7.37 -10.92 19.26
CA THR A 186 7.27 -12.02 18.31
C THR A 186 5.82 -12.23 17.89
N ILE A 187 5.54 -12.18 16.58
CA ILE A 187 4.24 -12.48 15.99
C ILE A 187 4.26 -13.94 15.53
N ASP A 188 3.50 -14.79 16.20
CA ASP A 188 3.40 -16.24 15.94
C ASP A 188 1.94 -16.64 15.68
N GLY A 189 1.38 -16.11 14.60
CA GLY A 189 0.03 -16.37 14.14
C GLY A 189 -0.46 -15.32 13.13
N PRO A 190 -1.66 -15.48 12.57
CA PRO A 190 -2.29 -14.47 11.73
C PRO A 190 -2.84 -13.33 12.61
N VAL A 191 -2.01 -12.33 12.87
CA VAL A 191 -2.29 -11.27 13.84
C VAL A 191 -2.67 -9.98 13.12
N THR A 192 -3.80 -9.40 13.54
CA THR A 192 -4.19 -8.02 13.22
C THR A 192 -4.13 -7.18 14.49
N LEU A 193 -3.30 -6.16 14.50
CA LEU A 193 -3.14 -5.22 15.61
C LEU A 193 -3.74 -3.87 15.27
N TYR A 194 -4.40 -3.27 16.26
CA TYR A 194 -4.73 -1.85 16.25
C TYR A 194 -4.01 -1.16 17.40
N ILE A 195 -3.08 -0.27 17.08
CA ILE A 195 -2.36 0.55 18.04
C ILE A 195 -2.99 1.94 18.02
N ILE A 196 -3.51 2.39 19.16
CA ILE A 196 -4.24 3.67 19.23
C ILE A 196 -3.28 4.85 19.10
N GLY A 197 -2.16 4.80 19.82
CA GLY A 197 -1.09 5.77 19.78
C GLY A 197 0.09 5.28 18.96
N ASP A 198 1.28 5.59 19.43
CA ASP A 198 2.51 5.44 18.68
C ASP A 198 3.08 4.00 18.73
N VAL A 199 3.94 3.70 17.75
CA VAL A 199 4.81 2.52 17.75
C VAL A 199 6.26 2.98 17.76
N ILE A 200 6.89 2.90 18.92
CA ILE A 200 8.29 3.25 19.14
C ILE A 200 9.06 1.96 19.43
N LEU A 201 9.97 1.61 18.53
CA LEU A 201 10.96 0.56 18.78
C LEU A 201 12.28 1.25 19.12
N LYS A 202 12.75 1.13 20.36
CA LYS A 202 14.04 1.73 20.78
C LYS A 202 15.22 0.97 20.17
N ASN A 203 16.44 1.25 20.63
CA ASN A 203 17.63 0.73 19.95
C ASN A 203 17.67 -0.79 20.02
N SER A 204 17.94 -1.45 18.89
CA SER A 204 17.94 -2.91 18.74
C SER A 204 16.61 -3.60 19.10
N ALA A 205 15.53 -2.86 19.31
CA ALA A 205 14.22 -3.44 19.59
C ALA A 205 13.58 -3.95 18.30
N GLU A 206 12.96 -5.11 18.33
CA GLU A 206 12.43 -5.75 17.13
C GLU A 206 10.95 -6.13 17.26
N LEU A 207 10.21 -5.92 16.19
CA LEU A 207 8.95 -6.59 15.93
C LEU A 207 9.22 -7.66 14.87
N GLN A 208 9.13 -8.94 15.23
CA GLN A 208 9.46 -10.06 14.36
C GLN A 208 8.23 -10.89 14.01
N VAL A 209 7.94 -11.07 12.72
CA VAL A 209 7.04 -12.13 12.25
C VAL A 209 7.88 -13.37 12.00
N VAL A 210 7.51 -14.49 12.64
CA VAL A 210 8.26 -15.75 12.52
C VAL A 210 8.24 -16.31 11.11
N ASP A 211 9.24 -17.11 10.76
CA ASP A 211 9.38 -17.73 9.44
C ASP A 211 8.32 -18.80 9.18
N ALA A 212 8.21 -19.21 7.92
CA ALA A 212 7.21 -20.19 7.49
C ALA A 212 7.50 -21.62 8.00
N GLU A 213 8.74 -21.92 8.42
CA GLU A 213 9.08 -23.23 9.03
C GLU A 213 8.55 -23.31 10.47
N THR A 214 8.60 -22.19 11.19
CA THR A 214 8.08 -22.02 12.55
C THR A 214 6.56 -21.96 12.53
N ASN A 215 5.99 -21.07 11.72
CA ASN A 215 4.55 -20.95 11.55
C ASN A 215 4.20 -20.39 10.16
N PRO A 216 3.70 -21.22 9.22
CA PRO A 216 3.38 -20.77 7.86
C PRO A 216 2.22 -19.77 7.80
N ASP A 217 1.41 -19.67 8.86
CA ASP A 217 0.29 -18.73 8.96
C ASP A 217 0.66 -17.42 9.64
N ALA A 218 1.88 -17.30 10.18
CA ALA A 218 2.36 -16.06 10.78
C ALA A 218 2.28 -14.90 9.78
N SER A 219 1.61 -13.83 10.21
CA SER A 219 1.45 -12.60 9.44
C SER A 219 1.02 -11.47 10.37
N LEU A 220 1.34 -10.24 10.00
CA LEU A 220 0.97 -9.03 10.71
C LEU A 220 0.24 -8.06 9.79
N VAL A 221 -0.94 -7.64 10.24
CA VAL A 221 -1.60 -6.42 9.76
C VAL A 221 -1.64 -5.43 10.91
N LEU A 222 -1.02 -4.27 10.74
CA LEU A 222 -0.90 -3.24 11.76
C LEU A 222 -1.68 -2.00 11.35
N TYR A 223 -2.73 -1.65 12.10
CA TYR A 223 -3.41 -0.37 11.99
C TYR A 223 -2.81 0.61 13.01
N LEU A 224 -2.25 1.72 12.52
CA LEU A 224 -1.56 2.73 13.31
C LEU A 224 -2.42 3.97 13.48
N GLY A 225 -2.87 4.22 14.72
CA GLY A 225 -3.53 5.46 15.11
C GLY A 225 -2.55 6.59 15.37
N GLY A 226 -1.32 6.30 15.83
CA GLY A 226 -0.26 7.29 15.98
C GLY A 226 0.86 7.12 14.96
N ASP A 227 2.00 7.72 15.28
CA ASP A 227 3.21 7.67 14.45
C ASP A 227 4.03 6.40 14.74
N ALA A 228 4.94 6.07 13.84
CA ALA A 228 5.90 4.99 14.05
C ALA A 228 7.34 5.49 13.98
N GLU A 229 8.16 5.14 14.97
CA GLU A 229 9.60 5.39 14.96
C GLU A 229 10.35 4.10 15.33
N VAL A 230 11.11 3.56 14.37
CA VAL A 230 12.09 2.51 14.61
C VAL A 230 13.45 3.15 14.75
N LYS A 231 14.04 3.08 15.94
CA LYS A 231 15.34 3.70 16.27
C LYS A 231 16.51 2.82 15.80
N ASN A 232 17.73 3.21 16.17
CA ASN A 232 18.95 2.64 15.62
C ASN A 232 19.01 1.13 15.82
N SER A 233 19.25 0.40 14.73
CA SER A 233 19.33 -1.07 14.74
C SER A 233 18.05 -1.79 15.20
N GLY A 234 16.95 -1.06 15.46
CA GLY A 234 15.65 -1.68 15.61
C GLY A 234 15.11 -2.11 14.25
N ALA A 235 14.15 -3.03 14.24
CA ALA A 235 13.60 -3.58 13.00
C ALA A 235 12.13 -4.00 13.13
N ILE A 236 11.38 -3.80 12.04
CA ILE A 236 10.18 -4.60 11.77
C ILE A 236 10.63 -5.70 10.81
N ASN A 237 10.85 -6.88 11.36
CA ASN A 237 11.50 -7.98 10.69
C ASN A 237 10.47 -9.05 10.30
N ASN A 238 10.53 -9.50 9.06
CA ASN A 238 9.65 -10.50 8.52
C ASN A 238 10.51 -11.67 8.07
N MET A 239 10.67 -12.65 8.97
CA MET A 239 11.59 -13.77 8.79
C MET A 239 11.15 -14.74 7.68
N ALA A 240 9.96 -14.54 7.10
CA ALA A 240 9.48 -15.32 5.96
C ALA A 240 9.98 -14.78 4.60
N ASP A 241 10.64 -13.62 4.56
CA ASP A 241 11.09 -12.94 3.33
C ASP A 241 9.97 -12.75 2.29
N ASP A 242 8.71 -12.69 2.75
CA ASP A 242 7.52 -12.53 1.92
C ASP A 242 6.80 -11.22 2.27
N ALA A 243 6.90 -10.23 1.38
CA ALA A 243 6.29 -8.90 1.54
C ALA A 243 4.77 -8.92 1.78
N LYS A 244 4.08 -10.05 1.50
CA LYS A 244 2.64 -10.20 1.77
C LYS A 244 2.33 -10.44 3.25
N LYS A 245 3.32 -10.81 4.07
CA LYS A 245 3.16 -11.18 5.48
C LYS A 245 3.11 -9.99 6.44
N VAL A 246 3.61 -8.82 6.05
CA VAL A 246 3.55 -7.60 6.85
C VAL A 246 2.83 -6.49 6.08
N LYS A 247 1.78 -5.94 6.67
CA LYS A 247 1.03 -4.79 6.15
C LYS A 247 0.88 -3.74 7.24
N ILE A 248 1.26 -2.51 6.94
CA ILE A 248 1.13 -1.36 7.84
C ILE A 248 0.13 -0.40 7.21
N TYR A 249 -0.93 -0.08 7.94
CA TYR A 249 -1.95 0.88 7.57
C TYR A 249 -1.89 2.07 8.52
N GLY A 250 -1.43 3.22 8.04
CA GLY A 250 -1.54 4.50 8.75
C GLY A 250 -2.97 5.02 8.68
N LEU A 251 -3.59 5.26 9.83
CA LEU A 251 -4.90 5.88 9.93
C LEU A 251 -4.79 7.41 9.75
N ASP A 252 -5.91 8.12 9.80
CA ASP A 252 -5.97 9.57 9.58
C ASP A 252 -5.06 10.39 10.49
N SER A 253 -4.76 9.89 11.69
CA SER A 253 -3.90 10.55 12.69
C SER A 253 -2.43 10.13 12.62
N CYS A 254 -2.06 9.20 11.74
CA CYS A 254 -0.66 8.84 11.48
C CYS A 254 -0.05 9.84 10.50
N GLU A 255 0.93 10.63 10.97
CA GLU A 255 1.58 11.69 10.20
C GLU A 255 3.04 11.35 9.88
N SER A 256 3.65 10.38 10.57
CA SER A 256 5.04 9.99 10.37
C SER A 256 5.29 8.49 10.60
N ILE A 257 6.07 7.88 9.69
CA ILE A 257 6.63 6.54 9.83
C ILE A 257 8.12 6.62 9.50
N ILE A 258 8.97 6.53 10.51
CA ILE A 258 10.42 6.66 10.38
C ILE A 258 11.08 5.32 10.66
N LEU A 259 11.75 4.77 9.64
CA LEU A 259 12.50 3.52 9.73
C LEU A 259 14.00 3.84 9.73
N LYS A 260 14.61 3.91 10.93
CA LYS A 260 16.06 4.01 11.11
C LYS A 260 16.71 2.63 11.24
N ASN A 261 16.05 1.61 10.70
CA ASN A 261 16.55 0.24 10.66
C ASN A 261 17.78 0.15 9.75
N ASN A 262 18.64 -0.83 9.97
CA ASN A 262 19.77 -1.17 9.09
C ASN A 262 19.59 -2.55 8.43
N SER A 263 18.36 -3.09 8.50
CA SER A 263 17.97 -4.40 8.00
C SER A 263 16.95 -4.24 6.89
N ASN A 264 16.88 -5.24 6.01
CA ASN A 264 15.87 -5.28 4.96
C ASN A 264 14.45 -5.27 5.55
N PHE A 265 13.54 -4.58 4.88
CA PHE A 265 12.12 -4.56 5.22
C PHE A 265 11.34 -5.33 4.15
N TYR A 266 10.59 -6.35 4.55
CA TYR A 266 9.69 -7.11 3.68
C TYR A 266 8.25 -6.85 4.11
N GLY A 267 7.55 -5.98 3.40
CA GLY A 267 6.19 -5.59 3.77
C GLY A 267 5.62 -4.50 2.90
N THR A 268 4.39 -4.11 3.21
CA THR A 268 3.70 -3.01 2.53
C THR A 268 3.29 -1.93 3.53
N ILE A 269 3.36 -0.66 3.11
CA ILE A 269 2.98 0.50 3.93
C ILE A 269 1.97 1.33 3.15
N TYR A 270 0.77 1.51 3.70
CA TYR A 270 -0.24 2.42 3.18
C TYR A 270 -0.61 3.43 4.26
N ALA A 271 -0.11 4.65 4.15
CA ALA A 271 -0.31 5.74 5.12
C ALA A 271 -0.51 7.08 4.38
N PRO A 272 -1.71 7.33 3.81
CA PRO A 272 -1.96 8.47 2.92
C PRO A 272 -1.63 9.85 3.49
N ASN A 273 -1.61 9.98 4.80
CA ASN A 273 -1.35 11.24 5.51
C ASN A 273 0.07 11.33 6.09
N ALA A 274 0.84 10.23 6.06
CA ALA A 274 2.14 10.14 6.71
C ALA A 274 3.32 10.41 5.77
N ASP A 275 4.36 11.04 6.30
CA ASP A 275 5.70 10.98 5.70
C ASP A 275 6.36 9.66 6.10
N VAL A 276 6.71 8.85 5.10
CA VAL A 276 7.48 7.62 5.28
C VAL A 276 8.94 7.93 4.97
N GLU A 277 9.81 7.83 5.98
CA GLU A 277 11.24 8.11 5.86
C GLU A 277 12.06 6.84 6.12
N MET A 278 12.94 6.48 5.18
CA MET A 278 13.88 5.37 5.29
C MET A 278 15.32 5.89 5.35
N MET A 279 15.91 5.90 6.55
CA MET A 279 17.16 6.65 6.78
C MET A 279 18.46 5.89 6.45
N ASN A 280 18.45 4.56 6.33
CA ASN A 280 19.67 3.78 6.07
C ASN A 280 19.56 2.92 4.81
N SER A 281 20.68 2.34 4.36
CA SER A 281 20.83 1.47 3.19
C SER A 281 20.19 0.08 3.36
N ALA A 282 18.94 0.02 3.83
CA ALA A 282 18.14 -1.18 3.87
C ALA A 282 17.40 -1.38 2.55
N ASP A 283 17.30 -2.62 2.08
CA ASP A 283 16.44 -2.94 0.95
C ASP A 283 14.98 -2.97 1.41
N LEU A 284 14.08 -2.37 0.64
CA LEU A 284 12.63 -2.52 0.80
C LEU A 284 12.10 -3.48 -0.25
N PHE A 285 11.45 -4.54 0.20
CA PHE A 285 10.73 -5.49 -0.64
C PHE A 285 9.24 -5.33 -0.37
N GLY A 286 8.50 -4.81 -1.35
CA GLY A 286 7.07 -4.60 -1.26
C GLY A 286 6.66 -3.30 -1.94
N ALA A 287 5.72 -2.58 -1.33
CA ALA A 287 5.18 -1.36 -1.89
C ALA A 287 4.86 -0.34 -0.80
N VAL A 288 5.02 0.95 -1.12
CA VAL A 288 4.72 2.06 -0.23
C VAL A 288 3.78 3.04 -0.90
N VAL A 289 2.72 3.40 -0.21
CA VAL A 289 1.81 4.50 -0.56
C VAL A 289 1.68 5.42 0.63
N ALA A 290 2.08 6.68 0.46
CA ALA A 290 2.22 7.63 1.55
C ALA A 290 1.82 9.04 1.15
N ARG A 291 1.84 9.99 2.10
CA ARG A 291 1.83 11.41 1.75
C ARG A 291 3.14 11.79 1.08
N SER A 292 4.26 11.39 1.66
CA SER A 292 5.60 11.53 1.05
C SER A 292 6.48 10.33 1.36
N PHE A 293 7.45 10.08 0.50
CA PHE A 293 8.46 9.03 0.66
C PHE A 293 9.86 9.63 0.53
N VAL A 294 10.73 9.39 1.51
CA VAL A 294 12.07 10.01 1.65
C VAL A 294 13.14 9.00 2.01
#